data_AF-A0A957LN49-F1
#
_entry.id   AF-A0A957LN49-F1
#
_cell.length_a   1.000
_cell.length_b   1.000
_cell.length_c   1.000
_cell.angle_alpha   90.00
_cell.angle_beta   90.00
_cell.angle_gamma   90.00
#
_symmetry.space_group_name_H-M   'P 1'
#
loop_
_entity.id
_entity.type
_entity.pdbx_description
1 polymer ?
#
loop_
_entity_poly.entity_id
_entity_poly.type
_entity_poly.pdbx_seq_one_letter_code
_entity_poly.pdbx_strand_id
1 'polypeptide(L)'
;MPLSIRVRWLSKAGNRADEYEDACWPTRSYPIDEPLARLAVADGATESAFAGRWARQLVRAWGEGALNSDDLTGSLAGEQTAWQAAVDAQPLPWYAEEKARSGAFAALLGVIVDLRGGEQAGWAALAVGDCVLFHVRGNRLARSFPAEDAAFFTNRPLLISSRPERNLSVAANLHRATGGLEAGDRLYLATDALGQWFMQAVENGEQPWDALDGVMMRSRRRFASWADGLRARGALRNDDVTVLRAEWQPARASAMAQPAEAT
;
A
#
# COMPACT_ATOMS: atom_id res chain seq x y z
N MET A 1 -8.17 -10.61 -18.53
CA MET A 1 -8.19 -9.13 -18.60
C MET A 1 -7.25 -8.65 -17.52
N PRO A 2 -6.12 -8.00 -17.85
CA PRO A 2 -5.10 -7.72 -16.85
C PRO A 2 -5.48 -6.59 -15.89
N LEU A 3 -5.03 -6.71 -14.66
CA LEU A 3 -4.94 -5.61 -13.71
C LEU A 3 -3.57 -4.93 -13.92
N SER A 4 -3.55 -3.67 -14.35
CA SER A 4 -2.29 -2.94 -14.55
C SER A 4 -1.76 -2.42 -13.23
N ILE A 5 -0.57 -2.86 -12.79
CA ILE A 5 0.05 -2.39 -11.56
C ILE A 5 1.17 -1.38 -11.83
N ARG A 6 1.12 -0.26 -11.10
CA ARG A 6 2.18 0.75 -11.03
C ARG A 6 2.56 0.98 -9.58
N VAL A 7 3.86 1.01 -9.31
CA VAL A 7 4.41 1.21 -7.96
C VAL A 7 5.41 2.34 -7.99
N ARG A 8 5.32 3.26 -7.03
CA ARG A 8 6.33 4.29 -6.76
C ARG A 8 6.57 4.37 -5.26
N TRP A 9 7.81 4.67 -4.91
CA TRP A 9 8.19 4.93 -3.54
C TRP A 9 9.38 5.88 -3.51
N LEU A 10 9.53 6.58 -2.40
CA LEU A 10 10.63 7.49 -2.13
C LEU A 10 10.88 7.56 -0.62
N SER A 11 12.14 7.52 -0.20
CA SER A 11 12.49 7.75 1.19
C SER A 11 12.20 9.18 1.64
N LYS A 12 12.09 9.42 2.93
CA LYS A 12 12.05 10.77 3.50
C LYS A 12 13.26 11.59 3.08
N ALA A 13 13.08 12.90 2.92
CA ALA A 13 14.15 13.76 2.46
C ALA A 13 15.31 13.74 3.46
N GLY A 14 16.53 13.56 2.94
CA GLY A 14 17.74 13.39 3.75
C GLY A 14 18.12 11.93 4.01
N ASN A 15 17.20 10.98 3.83
CA ASN A 15 17.50 9.55 3.99
C ASN A 15 17.99 8.90 2.71
N ARG A 16 18.89 7.92 2.88
CA ARG A 16 19.30 7.00 1.84
C ARG A 16 18.19 6.00 1.52
N ALA A 17 18.27 5.38 0.35
CA ALA A 17 17.27 4.42 -0.10
C ALA A 17 17.22 3.12 0.75
N ASP A 18 18.28 2.79 1.49
CA ASP A 18 18.32 1.66 2.42
C ASP A 18 17.77 2.00 3.82
N GLU A 19 17.49 3.28 4.08
CA GLU A 19 16.80 3.77 5.29
C GLU A 19 15.30 3.93 5.06
N TYR A 20 14.77 3.37 3.96
CA TYR A 20 13.34 3.33 3.64
C TYR A 20 12.66 2.17 4.39
N GLU A 21 11.58 2.51 5.08
CA GLU A 21 10.88 1.67 6.05
C GLU A 21 9.46 1.27 5.64
N ASP A 22 8.88 1.91 4.62
CA ASP A 22 7.67 1.39 4.00
C ASP A 22 7.93 0.10 3.19
N ALA A 23 6.85 -0.55 2.79
CA ALA A 23 6.87 -1.64 1.84
C ALA A 23 5.58 -1.72 1.02
N CYS A 24 5.63 -2.45 -0.10
CA CYS A 24 4.45 -2.80 -0.87
C CYS A 24 4.57 -4.18 -1.52
N TRP A 25 3.42 -4.74 -1.85
CA TRP A 25 3.29 -5.94 -2.67
C TRP A 25 2.27 -5.72 -3.80
N PRO A 26 2.59 -6.07 -5.05
CA PRO A 26 3.92 -6.43 -5.52
C PRO A 26 4.96 -5.30 -5.39
N THR A 27 6.25 -5.66 -5.42
CA THR A 27 7.38 -4.72 -5.29
C THR A 27 7.75 -4.00 -6.59
N ARG A 28 7.13 -4.38 -7.71
CA ARG A 28 7.45 -3.87 -9.06
C ARG A 28 6.17 -3.60 -9.84
N SER A 29 6.28 -2.73 -10.85
CA SER A 29 5.18 -2.43 -11.77
C SER A 29 5.12 -3.48 -12.87
N TYR A 30 4.01 -4.21 -12.98
CA TYR A 30 3.75 -5.17 -14.05
C TYR A 30 2.24 -5.43 -14.15
N PRO A 31 1.71 -5.88 -15.30
CA PRO A 31 0.34 -6.34 -15.39
C PRO A 31 0.17 -7.70 -14.69
N ILE A 32 -0.89 -7.86 -13.91
CA ILE A 32 -1.30 -9.14 -13.32
C ILE A 32 -2.38 -9.72 -14.24
N ASP A 33 -2.15 -10.90 -14.81
CA ASP A 33 -3.07 -11.58 -15.73
C ASP A 33 -4.03 -12.54 -14.99
N GLU A 34 -3.75 -12.81 -13.72
CA GLU A 34 -4.57 -13.62 -12.84
C GLU A 34 -5.85 -12.89 -12.43
N PRO A 35 -7.01 -13.56 -12.39
CA PRO A 35 -8.26 -12.94 -12.00
C PRO A 35 -8.35 -12.68 -10.49
N LEU A 36 -7.39 -13.15 -9.70
CA LEU A 36 -7.28 -12.89 -8.28
C LEU A 36 -5.91 -12.26 -8.00
N ALA A 37 -5.89 -11.02 -7.52
CA ALA A 37 -4.66 -10.31 -7.21
C ALA A 37 -4.63 -9.93 -5.72
N ARG A 38 -3.49 -10.12 -5.07
CA ARG A 38 -3.24 -9.63 -3.71
C ARG A 38 -2.30 -8.44 -3.79
N LEU A 39 -2.72 -7.33 -3.22
CA LEU A 39 -1.98 -6.07 -3.17
C LEU A 39 -1.82 -5.67 -1.70
N ALA A 40 -0.70 -5.07 -1.34
CA ALA A 40 -0.53 -4.54 -0.01
C ALA A 40 0.42 -3.34 0.03
N VAL A 41 0.24 -2.49 1.03
CA VAL A 41 1.22 -1.48 1.46
C VAL A 41 1.35 -1.54 2.98
N ALA A 42 2.56 -1.28 3.46
CA ALA A 42 2.86 -1.20 4.88
C ALA A 42 3.76 0.00 5.14
N ASP A 43 3.54 0.66 6.26
CA ASP A 43 4.35 1.77 6.76
C ASP A 43 5.10 1.28 8.00
N GLY A 44 6.43 1.29 7.97
CA GLY A 44 7.26 0.86 9.08
C GLY A 44 7.54 2.02 10.03
N ALA A 45 7.15 1.88 11.30
CA ALA A 45 7.36 2.93 12.29
C ALA A 45 8.85 3.20 12.58
N THR A 46 9.33 4.37 12.16
CA THR A 46 10.73 4.83 12.27
C THR A 46 11.32 4.78 13.67
N GLU A 47 10.50 4.87 14.72
CA GLU A 47 11.01 4.79 16.09
C GLU A 47 11.43 3.36 16.49
N SER A 48 10.99 2.35 15.74
CA SER A 48 11.24 0.94 16.02
C SER A 48 12.42 0.39 15.21
N ALA A 49 13.24 -0.47 15.83
CA ALA A 49 14.34 -1.11 15.12
C ALA A 49 13.80 -2.11 14.09
N PHE A 50 14.38 -2.11 12.89
CA PHE A 50 14.02 -3.01 11.80
C PHE A 50 12.56 -2.89 11.32
N ALA A 51 11.97 -1.70 11.43
CA ALA A 51 10.60 -1.42 10.98
C ALA A 51 10.42 -1.78 9.50
N GLY A 52 11.34 -1.33 8.63
CA GLY A 52 11.31 -1.68 7.22
C GLY A 52 11.39 -3.18 6.92
N ARG A 53 12.13 -3.93 7.75
CA ARG A 53 12.17 -5.40 7.60
C ARG A 53 10.80 -6.00 7.88
N TRP A 54 10.15 -5.54 8.95
CA TRP A 54 8.84 -6.01 9.35
C TRP A 54 7.76 -5.64 8.33
N ALA A 55 7.72 -4.39 7.86
CA ALA A 55 6.83 -3.94 6.80
C ALA A 55 6.95 -4.80 5.53
N ARG A 56 8.19 -5.06 5.07
CA ARG A 56 8.46 -5.94 3.90
C ARG A 56 7.96 -7.36 4.12
N GLN A 57 8.11 -7.88 5.34
CA GLN A 57 7.69 -9.22 5.68
C GLN A 57 6.17 -9.36 5.70
N LEU A 58 5.46 -8.37 6.27
CA LEU A 58 3.99 -8.33 6.29
C LEU A 58 3.38 -8.28 4.88
N VAL A 59 3.85 -7.36 4.01
CA VAL A 59 3.29 -7.25 2.65
C VAL A 59 3.59 -8.48 1.81
N ARG A 60 4.74 -9.12 2.00
CA ARG A 60 5.08 -10.39 1.34
C ARG A 60 4.13 -11.50 1.80
N ALA A 61 3.98 -11.67 3.12
CA ALA A 61 3.11 -12.69 3.69
C ALA A 61 1.65 -12.49 3.27
N TRP A 62 1.16 -11.25 3.17
CA TRP A 62 -0.15 -10.96 2.58
C TRP A 62 -0.20 -11.38 1.10
N GLY A 63 0.78 -10.93 0.31
CA GLY A 63 0.87 -11.19 -1.12
C GLY A 63 0.91 -12.67 -1.49
N GLU A 64 1.61 -13.47 -0.69
CA GLU A 64 1.73 -14.92 -0.82
C GLU A 64 0.53 -15.69 -0.23
N GLY A 65 -0.41 -14.99 0.42
CA GLY A 65 -1.59 -15.58 1.04
C GLY A 65 -1.31 -16.31 2.36
N ALA A 66 -0.16 -16.07 2.99
CA ALA A 66 0.20 -16.62 4.29
C ALA A 66 -0.53 -15.93 5.44
N LEU A 67 -0.86 -14.64 5.30
CA LEU A 67 -1.71 -13.94 6.26
C LEU A 67 -3.18 -14.24 5.99
N ASN A 68 -3.86 -14.77 7.01
CA ASN A 68 -5.29 -15.02 6.96
C ASN A 68 -6.02 -13.70 7.25
N SER A 69 -6.87 -13.27 6.31
CA SER A 69 -7.68 -12.08 6.54
C SER A 69 -8.57 -12.26 7.76
N ASP A 70 -9.16 -13.42 8.00
CA ASP A 70 -10.16 -13.62 9.07
C ASP A 70 -9.54 -13.78 10.46
N ASP A 71 -8.30 -14.27 10.51
CA ASP A 71 -7.49 -14.37 11.73
C ASP A 71 -6.09 -13.81 11.46
N LEU A 72 -6.02 -12.48 11.33
CA LEU A 72 -4.76 -11.79 11.08
C LEU A 72 -3.78 -12.07 12.23
N THR A 73 -4.22 -11.90 13.48
CA THR A 73 -3.34 -12.06 14.66
C THR A 73 -2.78 -13.47 14.81
N GLY A 74 -3.59 -14.51 14.58
CA GLY A 74 -3.13 -15.89 14.66
C GLY A 74 -2.18 -16.27 13.51
N SER A 75 -2.38 -15.70 12.32
CA SER A 75 -1.52 -15.95 11.16
C SER A 75 -0.17 -15.22 11.18
N LEU A 76 0.05 -14.28 12.11
CA LEU A 76 1.33 -13.58 12.26
C LEU A 76 2.46 -14.43 12.87
N ALA A 77 2.15 -15.52 13.57
CA ALA A 77 3.12 -16.25 14.41
C ALA A 77 4.37 -16.71 13.63
N GLY A 78 4.18 -17.18 12.40
CA GLY A 78 5.29 -17.59 11.52
C GLY A 78 6.19 -16.41 11.15
N GLU A 79 5.59 -15.27 10.81
CA GLU A 79 6.34 -14.07 10.46
C GLU A 79 7.05 -13.45 11.67
N GLN A 80 6.44 -13.45 12.85
CA GLN A 80 7.07 -12.97 14.08
C GLN A 80 8.30 -13.82 14.45
N THR A 81 8.19 -15.15 14.33
CA THR A 81 9.31 -16.07 14.56
C THR A 81 10.45 -15.81 13.57
N ALA A 82 10.13 -15.67 12.28
CA ALA A 82 11.13 -15.41 11.24
C ALA A 82 11.78 -14.02 11.37
N TRP A 83 11.03 -13.01 11.85
CA TRP A 83 11.58 -11.69 12.14
C TRP A 83 12.59 -11.78 13.30
N GLN A 84 12.21 -12.44 14.40
CA GLN A 84 13.05 -12.60 15.58
C GLN A 84 14.36 -13.33 15.24
N ALA A 85 14.28 -14.47 14.56
CA ALA A 85 15.45 -15.25 14.15
C ALA A 85 16.44 -14.43 13.31
N ALA A 86 15.93 -13.55 12.45
CA ALA A 86 16.78 -12.74 11.60
C ALA A 86 17.34 -11.48 12.25
N VAL A 87 16.70 -11.00 13.32
CA VAL A 87 17.27 -9.96 14.19
C VAL A 87 18.39 -10.57 15.04
N ASP A 88 18.18 -11.75 15.63
CA ASP A 88 19.18 -12.44 16.45
C ASP A 88 20.42 -12.87 15.67
N ALA A 89 20.29 -13.08 14.36
CA ALA A 89 21.41 -13.41 13.48
C ALA A 89 22.34 -12.22 13.17
N GLN A 90 21.97 -10.98 13.54
CA GLN A 90 22.77 -9.79 13.25
C GLN A 90 23.57 -9.34 14.48
N PRO A 91 24.88 -9.06 14.35
CA PRO A 91 25.61 -8.41 15.42
C PRO A 91 25.10 -6.98 15.57
N LEU A 92 24.52 -6.67 16.73
CA LEU A 92 23.93 -5.38 17.03
C LEU A 92 24.75 -4.64 18.09
N PRO A 93 24.97 -3.33 17.94
CA PRO A 93 25.37 -2.49 19.05
C PRO A 93 24.32 -2.57 20.17
N TRP A 94 24.75 -2.47 21.44
CA TRP A 94 23.87 -2.61 22.61
C TRP A 94 22.59 -1.74 22.55
N TYR A 95 22.68 -0.51 22.03
CA TYR A 95 21.51 0.39 21.89
C TYR A 95 20.50 -0.11 20.86
N ALA A 96 20.96 -0.84 19.83
CA ALA A 96 20.10 -1.44 18.82
C ALA A 96 19.47 -2.74 19.33
N GLU A 97 20.16 -3.48 20.22
CA GLU A 97 19.58 -4.63 20.91
C GLU A 97 18.39 -4.21 21.80
N GLU A 98 18.51 -3.12 22.56
CA GLU A 98 17.40 -2.61 23.39
C GLU A 98 16.19 -2.22 22.55
N LYS A 99 16.39 -1.53 21.42
CA LYS A 99 15.29 -1.23 20.49
C LYS A 99 14.71 -2.50 19.86
N ALA A 100 15.54 -3.47 19.48
CA ALA A 100 15.08 -4.74 18.92
C ALA A 100 14.26 -5.57 19.91
N ARG A 101 14.56 -5.51 21.22
CA ARG A 101 13.74 -6.13 22.27
C ARG A 101 12.32 -5.58 22.29
N SER A 102 12.14 -4.29 22.00
CA SER A 102 10.80 -3.67 21.92
C SER A 102 9.97 -4.15 20.73
N GLY A 103 10.61 -4.78 19.74
CA GLY A 103 9.98 -5.23 18.49
C GLY A 103 9.96 -4.14 17.43
N ALA A 104 9.64 -4.55 16.20
CA ALA A 104 9.29 -3.67 15.10
C ALA A 104 7.77 -3.47 15.06
N PHE A 105 7.34 -2.34 14.51
CA PHE A 105 5.93 -2.01 14.32
C PHE A 105 5.70 -1.52 12.91
N ALA A 106 4.57 -1.91 12.31
CA ALA A 106 4.18 -1.43 11.00
C ALA A 106 2.65 -1.38 10.82
N ALA A 107 2.17 -0.41 10.07
CA ALA A 107 0.81 -0.40 9.54
C ALA A 107 0.73 -1.41 8.38
N LEU A 108 -0.47 -1.92 8.09
CA LEU A 108 -0.70 -2.82 6.97
C LEU A 108 -2.07 -2.53 6.38
N LEU A 109 -2.10 -2.27 5.07
CA LEU A 109 -3.29 -2.35 4.25
C LEU A 109 -3.11 -3.49 3.26
N GLY A 110 -3.96 -4.51 3.37
CA GLY A 110 -4.05 -5.62 2.44
C GLY A 110 -5.33 -5.51 1.61
N VAL A 111 -5.22 -5.69 0.30
CA VAL A 111 -6.35 -5.71 -0.64
C VAL A 111 -6.30 -6.98 -1.49
N ILE A 112 -7.45 -7.64 -1.62
CA ILE A 112 -7.68 -8.72 -2.57
C ILE A 112 -8.58 -8.13 -3.67
N VAL A 113 -8.13 -8.17 -4.92
CA VAL A 113 -8.94 -7.85 -6.09
C VAL A 113 -9.39 -9.17 -6.70
N ASP A 114 -10.70 -9.33 -6.88
CA ASP A 114 -11.31 -10.51 -7.46
C ASP A 114 -12.10 -10.11 -8.72
N LEU A 115 -11.60 -10.52 -9.87
CA LEU A 115 -12.17 -10.30 -11.19
C LEU A 115 -12.91 -11.53 -11.73
N ARG A 116 -12.95 -12.64 -10.97
CA ARG A 116 -13.60 -13.89 -11.41
C ARG A 116 -15.10 -13.72 -11.64
N GLY A 117 -15.72 -12.78 -10.92
CA GLY A 117 -17.16 -12.50 -10.96
C GLY A 117 -17.63 -11.74 -12.20
N GLY A 118 -16.74 -11.26 -13.09
CA GLY A 118 -17.14 -10.44 -14.24
C GLY A 118 -17.87 -9.17 -13.78
N GLU A 119 -19.19 -9.12 -13.94
CA GLU A 119 -20.04 -8.04 -13.40
C GLU A 119 -20.04 -7.95 -11.87
N GLN A 120 -19.67 -9.04 -11.18
CA GLN A 120 -19.49 -9.11 -9.73
C GLN A 120 -18.03 -8.93 -9.31
N ALA A 121 -17.19 -8.40 -10.19
CA ALA A 121 -15.82 -8.06 -9.83
C ALA A 121 -15.78 -7.07 -8.66
N GLY A 122 -14.78 -7.19 -7.82
CA GLY A 122 -14.71 -6.39 -6.61
C GLY A 122 -13.37 -6.47 -5.92
N TRP A 123 -13.31 -5.78 -4.79
CA TRP A 123 -12.18 -5.83 -3.89
C TRP A 123 -12.65 -6.05 -2.46
N ALA A 124 -11.80 -6.70 -1.66
CA ALA A 124 -11.92 -6.82 -0.22
C ALA A 124 -10.63 -6.30 0.41
N ALA A 125 -10.75 -5.46 1.43
CA ALA A 125 -9.62 -4.82 2.09
C ALA A 125 -9.64 -5.08 3.60
N LEU A 126 -8.44 -5.19 4.17
CA LEU A 126 -8.19 -5.22 5.61
C LEU A 126 -7.12 -4.17 5.92
N ALA A 127 -7.32 -3.38 6.97
CA ALA A 127 -6.36 -2.38 7.41
C ALA A 127 -6.11 -2.43 8.91
N VAL A 128 -4.84 -2.27 9.30
CA VAL A 128 -4.39 -1.95 10.66
C VAL A 128 -3.42 -0.78 10.54
N GLY A 129 -3.68 0.29 11.27
CA GLY A 129 -2.92 1.54 11.17
C GLY A 129 -3.49 2.46 10.09
N ASP A 130 -2.62 3.24 9.47
CA ASP A 130 -2.96 4.45 8.71
C ASP A 130 -2.61 4.40 7.21
N CYS A 131 -2.25 3.22 6.71
CA CYS A 131 -2.28 2.97 5.27
C CYS A 131 -3.72 3.07 4.73
N VAL A 132 -3.88 3.59 3.50
CA VAL A 132 -5.19 3.94 2.94
C VAL A 132 -5.38 3.41 1.51
N LEU A 133 -6.60 2.98 1.22
CA LEU A 133 -7.15 2.65 -0.10
C LEU A 133 -8.03 3.81 -0.58
N PHE A 134 -7.75 4.32 -1.77
CA PHE A 134 -8.67 5.17 -2.53
C PHE A 134 -9.15 4.41 -3.77
N HIS A 135 -10.46 4.31 -3.93
CA HIS A 135 -11.12 3.77 -5.12
C HIS A 135 -11.70 4.93 -5.91
N VAL A 136 -11.17 5.14 -7.12
CA VAL A 136 -11.59 6.17 -8.05
C VAL A 136 -12.33 5.51 -9.22
N ARG A 137 -13.57 5.96 -9.46
CA ARG A 137 -14.39 5.58 -10.61
C ARG A 137 -14.63 6.78 -11.49
N GLY A 138 -14.19 6.69 -12.75
CA GLY A 138 -14.14 7.85 -13.64
C GLY A 138 -13.35 8.99 -13.00
N ASN A 139 -14.02 10.11 -12.74
CA ASN A 139 -13.43 11.30 -12.12
C ASN A 139 -13.99 11.61 -10.73
N ARG A 140 -14.30 10.57 -9.96
CA ARG A 140 -14.85 10.70 -8.61
C ARG A 140 -14.19 9.71 -7.66
N LEU A 141 -13.92 10.15 -6.44
CA LEU A 141 -13.61 9.26 -5.33
C LEU A 141 -14.88 8.48 -4.95
N ALA A 142 -14.91 7.19 -5.32
CA ALA A 142 -16.01 6.28 -5.03
C ALA A 142 -15.94 5.77 -3.59
N ARG A 143 -14.73 5.48 -3.09
CA ARG A 143 -14.49 5.05 -1.72
C ARG A 143 -13.10 5.49 -1.23
N SER A 144 -13.02 5.86 0.05
CA SER A 144 -11.78 5.84 0.81
C SER A 144 -11.93 4.86 1.99
N PHE A 145 -10.83 4.20 2.36
CA PHE A 145 -10.81 3.20 3.41
C PHE A 145 -9.40 3.01 3.98
N PRO A 146 -9.21 2.92 5.31
CA PRO A 146 -10.20 3.17 6.35
C PRO A 146 -10.41 4.67 6.63
N ALA A 147 -9.59 5.55 6.02
CA ALA A 147 -9.68 6.99 6.19
C ALA A 147 -11.02 7.55 5.67
N GLU A 148 -11.68 8.38 6.47
CA GLU A 148 -12.87 9.15 6.06
C GLU A 148 -12.51 10.60 5.73
N ASP A 149 -11.49 11.14 6.40
CA ASP A 149 -10.98 12.50 6.24
C ASP A 149 -9.45 12.54 6.47
N ALA A 150 -8.85 13.72 6.29
CA ALA A 150 -7.42 13.91 6.48
C ALA A 150 -6.96 13.86 7.95
N ALA A 151 -7.88 13.96 8.92
CA ALA A 151 -7.57 13.88 10.35
C ALA A 151 -7.33 12.44 10.82
N PHE A 152 -7.72 11.45 10.01
CA PHE A 152 -7.36 10.03 10.20
C PHE A 152 -5.84 9.80 10.31
N PHE A 153 -5.05 10.57 9.56
CA PHE A 153 -3.59 10.44 9.52
C PHE A 153 -2.96 11.18 10.70
N THR A 154 -2.55 10.42 11.72
CA THR A 154 -1.96 10.95 12.96
C THR A 154 -0.56 10.39 13.18
N ASN A 155 0.19 10.93 14.13
CA ASN A 155 1.54 10.43 14.43
C ASN A 155 1.56 9.15 15.29
N ARG A 156 0.38 8.61 15.67
CA ARG A 156 0.27 7.46 16.59
C ARG A 156 -0.83 6.48 16.17
N PRO A 157 -0.75 5.92 14.96
CA PRO A 157 -1.66 4.85 14.55
C PRO A 157 -1.49 3.61 15.43
N LEU A 158 -2.52 2.76 15.42
CA LEU A 158 -2.38 1.38 15.88
C LEU A 158 -1.51 0.62 14.88
N LEU A 159 -0.52 -0.14 15.36
CA LEU A 159 0.43 -0.84 14.49
C LEU A 159 0.51 -2.32 14.83
N ILE A 160 0.84 -3.13 13.82
CA ILE A 160 1.13 -4.55 13.99
C ILE A 160 2.56 -4.69 14.50
N SER A 161 2.74 -5.36 15.63
CA SER A 161 4.03 -5.63 16.23
C SER A 161 4.62 -6.97 15.81
N SER A 162 5.95 -7.02 15.69
CA SER A 162 6.70 -8.29 15.61
C SER A 162 6.69 -9.07 16.95
N ARG A 163 6.20 -8.47 18.04
CA ARG A 163 6.02 -9.10 19.36
C ARG A 163 4.56 -9.55 19.55
N PRO A 164 4.27 -10.86 19.72
CA PRO A 164 2.92 -11.36 19.90
C PRO A 164 2.12 -10.66 21.02
N GLU A 165 2.76 -10.43 22.16
CA GLU A 165 2.18 -9.81 23.35
C GLU A 165 1.74 -8.35 23.15
N ARG A 166 2.21 -7.70 22.07
CA ARG A 166 1.88 -6.31 21.74
C ARG A 166 0.76 -6.16 20.71
N ASN A 167 0.17 -7.28 20.25
CA ASN A 167 -0.91 -7.28 19.26
C ASN A 167 -2.32 -7.45 19.86
N LEU A 168 -2.47 -7.36 21.19
CA LEU A 168 -3.75 -7.58 21.87
C LEU A 168 -4.88 -6.69 21.33
N SER A 169 -4.59 -5.44 20.99
CA SER A 169 -5.57 -4.49 20.47
C SER A 169 -5.78 -4.60 18.95
N VAL A 170 -4.92 -5.32 18.22
CA VAL A 170 -4.99 -5.41 16.74
C VAL A 170 -6.28 -6.09 16.29
N ALA A 171 -6.62 -7.25 16.88
CA ALA A 171 -7.82 -7.99 16.50
C ALA A 171 -9.11 -7.18 16.68
N ALA A 172 -9.19 -6.38 17.74
CA ALA A 172 -10.38 -5.58 18.07
C ALA A 172 -10.52 -4.29 17.25
N ASN A 173 -9.44 -3.83 16.61
CA ASN A 173 -9.39 -2.53 15.93
C ASN A 173 -8.93 -2.66 14.46
N LEU A 174 -8.96 -3.87 13.90
CA LEU A 174 -8.77 -4.04 12.46
C LEU A 174 -10.00 -3.54 11.73
N HIS A 175 -9.78 -2.88 10.59
CA HIS A 175 -10.84 -2.42 9.72
C HIS A 175 -11.01 -3.38 8.55
N ARG A 176 -12.24 -3.53 8.05
CA ARG A 176 -12.55 -4.27 6.82
C ARG A 176 -13.51 -3.49 5.95
N ALA A 177 -13.36 -3.63 4.64
CA ALA A 177 -14.32 -3.13 3.68
C ALA A 177 -14.32 -4.00 2.42
N THR A 178 -15.42 -3.92 1.69
CA THR A 178 -15.53 -4.46 0.33
C THR A 178 -16.09 -3.38 -0.59
N GLY A 179 -15.84 -3.53 -1.89
CA GLY A 179 -16.41 -2.66 -2.91
C GLY A 179 -16.47 -3.36 -4.26
N GLY A 180 -17.47 -3.00 -5.08
CA GLY A 180 -17.55 -3.45 -6.46
C GLY A 180 -16.51 -2.74 -7.32
N LEU A 181 -16.01 -3.41 -8.34
CA LEU A 181 -15.02 -2.89 -9.27
C LEU A 181 -15.59 -2.94 -10.69
N GLU A 182 -15.37 -1.89 -11.47
CA GLU A 182 -15.74 -1.80 -12.89
C GLU A 182 -14.48 -1.62 -13.74
N ALA A 183 -14.56 -1.98 -15.03
CA ALA A 183 -13.46 -1.73 -15.95
C ALA A 183 -13.16 -0.23 -16.05
N GLY A 184 -11.88 0.14 -15.93
CA GLY A 184 -11.41 1.53 -15.85
C GLY A 184 -11.35 2.09 -14.44
N ASP A 185 -11.86 1.39 -13.42
CA ASP A 185 -11.67 1.79 -12.03
C ASP A 185 -10.19 1.73 -11.64
N ARG A 186 -9.79 2.67 -10.78
CA ARG A 186 -8.43 2.82 -10.27
C ARG A 186 -8.46 2.66 -8.75
N LEU A 187 -7.62 1.77 -8.24
CA LEU A 187 -7.35 1.62 -6.81
C LEU A 187 -5.97 2.18 -6.52
N TYR A 188 -5.86 3.05 -5.52
CA TYR A 188 -4.60 3.58 -5.00
C TYR A 188 -4.45 3.12 -3.56
N LEU A 189 -3.42 2.32 -3.29
CA LEU A 189 -2.99 1.98 -1.95
C LEU A 189 -1.80 2.88 -1.62
N ALA A 190 -1.84 3.59 -0.50
CA ALA A 190 -0.79 4.52 -0.11
C ALA A 190 -0.45 4.41 1.38
N THR A 191 0.81 4.72 1.71
CA THR A 191 1.22 5.00 3.09
C THR A 191 0.84 6.42 3.49
N ASP A 192 0.94 6.70 4.78
CA ASP A 192 0.16 7.73 5.45
C ASP A 192 0.45 9.16 4.93
N ALA A 193 1.71 9.50 4.65
CA ALA A 193 2.10 10.83 4.21
C ALA A 193 1.47 11.17 2.85
N LEU A 194 1.53 10.23 1.90
CA LEU A 194 0.87 10.42 0.61
C LEU A 194 -0.65 10.28 0.72
N GLY A 195 -1.13 9.41 1.61
CA GLY A 195 -2.55 9.25 1.91
C GLY A 195 -3.19 10.55 2.40
N GLN A 196 -2.52 11.22 3.34
CA GLN A 196 -2.93 12.51 3.88
C GLN A 196 -2.97 13.59 2.80
N TRP A 197 -1.90 13.70 2.00
CA TRP A 197 -1.87 14.65 0.88
C TRP A 197 -3.04 14.41 -0.10
N PHE A 198 -3.29 13.15 -0.45
CA PHE A 198 -4.37 12.79 -1.36
C PHE A 198 -5.73 13.19 -0.76
N MET A 199 -5.97 12.87 0.50
CA MET A 199 -7.25 13.18 1.16
C MET A 199 -7.50 14.68 1.27
N GLN A 200 -6.49 15.45 1.70
CA GLN A 200 -6.59 16.91 1.79
C GLN A 200 -6.90 17.55 0.42
N ALA A 201 -6.29 17.05 -0.65
CA ALA A 201 -6.59 17.52 -2.00
C ALA A 201 -8.05 17.24 -2.39
N VAL A 202 -8.59 16.05 -2.07
CA VAL A 202 -10.01 15.74 -2.30
C VAL A 202 -10.93 16.67 -1.50
N GLU A 203 -10.63 16.91 -0.23
CA GLU A 203 -11.41 17.81 0.65
C GLU A 203 -11.43 19.25 0.13
N ASN A 204 -10.36 19.68 -0.54
CA ASN A 204 -10.27 20.98 -1.21
C ASN A 204 -10.96 21.01 -2.59
N GLY A 205 -11.63 19.93 -2.99
CA GLY A 205 -12.32 19.84 -4.29
C GLY A 205 -11.41 19.57 -5.47
N GLU A 206 -10.16 19.15 -5.23
CA GLU A 206 -9.20 18.80 -6.27
C GLU A 206 -9.33 17.33 -6.71
N GLN A 207 -8.57 16.96 -7.74
CA GLN A 207 -8.54 15.62 -8.33
C GLN A 207 -7.12 15.04 -8.24
N PRO A 208 -6.67 14.64 -7.03
CA PRO A 208 -5.27 14.23 -6.81
C PRO A 208 -4.84 13.03 -7.65
N TRP A 209 -5.78 12.17 -8.05
CA TRP A 209 -5.51 11.04 -8.95
C TRP A 209 -4.97 11.47 -10.32
N ASP A 210 -5.33 12.65 -10.85
CA ASP A 210 -4.81 13.13 -12.13
C ASP A 210 -3.35 13.57 -12.00
N ALA A 211 -3.03 14.31 -10.95
CA ALA A 211 -1.66 14.70 -10.63
C ALA A 211 -0.78 13.47 -10.39
N LEU A 212 -1.29 12.52 -9.59
CA LEU A 212 -0.60 11.31 -9.22
C LEU A 212 -0.38 10.37 -10.43
N ASP A 213 -1.40 10.14 -11.27
CA ASP A 213 -1.25 9.38 -12.52
C ASP A 213 -0.22 10.04 -13.44
N GLY A 214 -0.28 11.37 -13.56
CA GLY A 214 0.64 12.16 -14.38
C GLY A 214 2.11 11.97 -14.00
N VAL A 215 2.43 11.75 -12.72
CA VAL A 215 3.81 11.51 -12.24
C VAL A 215 4.18 10.04 -12.15
N MET A 216 3.23 9.16 -11.78
CA MET A 216 3.47 7.71 -11.68
C MET A 216 3.78 7.09 -13.04
N MET A 217 3.22 7.62 -14.12
CA MET A 217 3.50 7.17 -15.49
C MET A 217 4.85 7.64 -16.04
N ARG A 218 5.57 8.51 -15.31
CA ARG A 218 6.89 9.03 -15.69
C ARG A 218 8.00 8.23 -14.98
N SER A 219 9.24 8.72 -15.09
CA SER A 219 10.39 8.09 -14.44
C SER A 219 10.37 8.25 -12.91
N ARG A 220 11.08 7.37 -12.20
CA ARG A 220 11.27 7.46 -10.74
C ARG A 220 11.82 8.82 -10.31
N ARG A 221 12.72 9.42 -11.11
CA ARG A 221 13.26 10.77 -10.87
C ARG A 221 12.20 11.87 -10.94
N ARG A 222 11.23 11.76 -11.86
CA ARG A 222 10.12 12.72 -11.97
C ARG A 222 9.17 12.59 -10.79
N PHE A 223 8.87 11.37 -10.36
CA PHE A 223 8.11 11.13 -9.13
C PHE A 223 8.83 11.73 -7.90
N ALA A 224 10.14 11.48 -7.77
CA ALA A 224 10.94 12.03 -6.68
C ALA A 224 10.90 13.57 -6.64
N SER A 225 11.19 14.21 -7.79
CA SER A 225 11.15 15.67 -7.90
C SER A 225 9.77 16.26 -7.60
N TRP A 226 8.69 15.55 -7.90
CA TRP A 226 7.33 15.98 -7.58
C TRP A 226 7.05 15.90 -6.08
N ALA A 227 7.39 14.78 -5.44
CA ALA A 227 7.24 14.57 -4.01
C ALA A 227 8.10 15.56 -3.21
N ASP A 228 9.35 15.79 -3.60
CA ASP A 228 10.22 16.78 -2.97
C ASP A 228 9.68 18.20 -3.15
N GLY A 229 9.09 18.51 -4.30
CA GLY A 229 8.39 19.77 -4.52
C GLY A 229 7.19 19.95 -3.59
N LEU A 230 6.44 18.87 -3.29
CA LEU A 230 5.33 18.89 -2.32
C LEU A 230 5.84 19.11 -0.90
N ARG A 231 6.92 18.42 -0.50
CA ARG A 231 7.58 18.61 0.80
C ARG A 231 8.07 20.04 0.99
N ALA A 232 8.73 20.60 -0.02
CA ALA A 232 9.29 21.96 0.05
C ALA A 232 8.24 23.06 0.27
N ARG A 233 6.99 22.84 -0.17
CA ARG A 233 5.86 23.77 0.04
C ARG A 233 4.96 23.40 1.23
N GLY A 234 5.35 22.40 2.02
CA GLY A 234 4.60 21.96 3.19
C GLY A 234 3.31 21.18 2.89
N ALA A 235 3.09 20.75 1.65
CA ALA A 235 1.89 20.01 1.24
C ALA A 235 1.99 18.49 1.44
N LEU A 236 3.19 17.96 1.64
CA LEU A 236 3.45 16.55 1.92
C LEU A 236 4.39 16.46 3.13
N ARG A 237 4.05 15.63 4.12
CA ARG A 237 4.91 15.39 5.29
C ARG A 237 6.27 14.87 4.82
N ASN A 238 7.34 15.27 5.53
CA ASN A 238 8.66 14.72 5.25
C ASN A 238 8.79 13.32 5.85
N ASP A 239 8.15 12.36 5.19
CA ASP A 239 8.20 10.95 5.53
C ASP A 239 8.45 10.07 4.31
N ASP A 240 8.68 8.78 4.53
CA ASP A 240 8.63 7.80 3.46
C ASP A 240 7.28 7.87 2.75
N VAL A 241 7.31 7.65 1.44
CA VAL A 241 6.08 7.58 0.64
C VAL A 241 6.08 6.35 -0.21
N THR A 242 4.94 5.67 -0.22
CA THR A 242 4.70 4.48 -1.03
C THR A 242 3.33 4.57 -1.64
N VAL A 243 3.25 4.23 -2.92
CA VAL A 243 1.98 4.13 -3.63
C VAL A 243 1.98 3.00 -4.62
N LEU A 244 0.91 2.23 -4.55
CA LEU A 244 0.55 1.22 -5.52
C LEU A 244 -0.77 1.62 -6.18
N ARG A 245 -0.74 1.74 -7.50
CA ARG A 245 -1.92 1.96 -8.33
C ARG A 245 -2.23 0.69 -9.09
N ALA A 246 -3.48 0.23 -8.98
CA ALA A 246 -4.04 -0.87 -9.75
C ALA A 246 -5.20 -0.36 -10.61
N GLU A 247 -5.22 -0.70 -11.89
CA GLU A 247 -6.29 -0.33 -12.81
C GLU A 247 -6.79 -1.56 -13.56
N TRP A 248 -8.10 -1.82 -13.48
CA TRP A 248 -8.69 -2.91 -14.24
C TRP A 248 -8.86 -2.48 -15.69
N GLN A 249 -8.03 -3.00 -16.59
CA GLN A 249 -8.15 -2.67 -18.00
C GLN A 249 -9.30 -3.44 -18.64
N PRO A 250 -10.17 -2.78 -19.42
CA PRO A 250 -11.12 -3.49 -20.26
C PRO A 250 -10.36 -4.40 -21.23
N ALA A 251 -10.96 -5.54 -21.61
CA ALA A 251 -10.42 -6.31 -22.73
C ALA A 251 -10.29 -5.39 -23.93
N ARG A 252 -9.10 -5.34 -24.55
CA ARG A 252 -8.97 -4.74 -25.87
C ARG A 252 -9.95 -5.47 -26.77
N ALA A 253 -10.97 -4.79 -27.27
CA ALA A 253 -11.69 -5.26 -28.44
C ALA A 253 -10.64 -5.44 -29.53
N SER A 254 -10.48 -6.65 -30.06
CA SER A 254 -9.67 -6.88 -31.25
C SER A 254 -10.14 -5.89 -32.30
N ALA A 255 -9.26 -4.95 -32.67
CA ALA A 255 -9.53 -4.04 -33.76
C ALA A 255 -9.92 -4.89 -34.98
N MET A 256 -11.09 -4.56 -35.53
CA MET A 256 -11.76 -5.26 -36.61
C MET A 256 -10.78 -5.71 -37.70
N ALA A 257 -10.87 -6.98 -38.06
CA ALA A 257 -10.40 -7.43 -39.36
C ALA A 257 -11.05 -6.53 -40.42
N GLN A 258 -10.23 -5.76 -41.14
CA GLN A 258 -10.69 -5.09 -42.34
C GLN A 258 -11.21 -6.17 -43.30
N PRO A 259 -12.41 -6.02 -43.88
CA PRO A 259 -12.82 -6.90 -44.95
C PRO A 259 -11.83 -6.70 -46.11
N ALA A 260 -11.28 -7.80 -46.60
CA ALA A 260 -10.57 -7.80 -47.87
C ALA A 260 -11.56 -7.34 -48.95
N GLU A 261 -11.35 -6.13 -49.48
CA GLU A 261 -12.00 -5.72 -50.71
C GLU A 261 -11.46 -6.61 -51.83
N ALA A 262 -12.36 -7.41 -52.39
CA ALA A 262 -12.16 -8.07 -53.65
C ALA A 262 -12.38 -7.05 -54.77
N THR A 263 -11.34 -6.69 -55.52
CA THR A 263 -11.35 -6.67 -56.99
C THR A 263 -9.93 -6.61 -57.54
#